data_AF-A0A943TLJ0-F1
#
_entry.id   AF-A0A943TLJ0-F1
#
_cell.length_a   1.000
_cell.length_b   1.000
_cell.length_c   1.000
_cell.angle_alpha   90.00
_cell.angle_beta   90.00
_cell.angle_gamma   90.00
#
_symmetry.space_group_name_H-M   'P 1'
#
loop_
_entity.id
_entity.type
_entity.pdbx_description
1 polymer ?
#
loop_
_entity_poly.entity_id
_entity_poly.type
_entity_poly.pdbx_seq_one_letter_code
_entity_poly.pdbx_strand_id
1 'polypeptide(L)'
;MKKFNSFLARFMLVLLALHGLMGAFTLLRLTASNCKPLSYILLAALLLHGILGILLSKDAVREGMRTGRWYLKENASFWLIRLSGFIILLSVWFHITAYTTTVNGVFFLREFTTLRFFSQIIFISAILIHLLCATKPWMIKRGLLKYEERTADYILVYSIFSVLFLFALISYFIYWNF
;
A
#
# COMPACT_ATOMS: atom_id res chain seq x y z
N MET A 1 13.17 3.63 -17.22
CA MET A 1 12.30 2.78 -16.35
C MET A 1 12.64 2.87 -14.86
N LYS A 2 13.83 2.45 -14.39
CA LYS A 2 14.16 2.38 -12.94
C LYS A 2 14.13 3.72 -12.19
N LYS A 3 14.57 4.83 -12.80
CA LYS A 3 14.53 6.18 -12.21
C LYS A 3 13.11 6.72 -12.11
N PHE A 4 12.34 6.59 -13.20
CA PHE A 4 10.93 6.97 -13.26
C PHE A 4 10.08 6.21 -12.23
N ASN A 5 10.25 4.88 -12.11
CA ASN A 5 9.50 4.11 -11.11
C ASN A 5 9.80 4.55 -9.66
N SER A 6 11.02 5.04 -9.39
CA SER A 6 11.39 5.57 -8.08
C SER A 6 10.86 6.99 -7.83
N PHE A 7 10.66 7.79 -8.88
CA PHE A 7 9.91 9.04 -8.78
C PHE A 7 8.42 8.75 -8.49
N LEU A 8 7.81 7.85 -9.27
CA LEU A 8 6.42 7.44 -9.12
C LEU A 8 6.12 6.93 -7.71
N ALA A 9 6.99 6.09 -7.13
CA ALA A 9 6.82 5.58 -5.77
C ALA A 9 6.76 6.70 -4.70
N ARG A 10 7.56 7.76 -4.84
CA ARG A 10 7.52 8.92 -3.92
C ARG A 10 6.23 9.72 -4.08
N PHE A 11 5.83 9.95 -5.31
CA PHE A 11 4.59 10.63 -5.61
C PHE A 11 3.41 9.86 -5.01
N MET A 12 3.37 8.54 -5.22
CA MET A 12 2.39 7.65 -4.60
C MET A 12 2.42 7.67 -3.08
N LEU A 13 3.58 7.75 -2.44
CA LEU A 13 3.68 7.78 -0.98
C LEU A 13 2.93 8.98 -0.38
N VAL A 14 3.07 10.16 -1.00
CA VAL A 14 2.34 11.37 -0.59
C VAL A 14 0.83 11.19 -0.82
N LEU A 15 0.45 10.71 -2.01
CA LEU A 15 -0.97 10.48 -2.32
C LEU A 15 -1.61 9.45 -1.39
N LEU A 16 -0.88 8.39 -1.05
CA LEU A 16 -1.30 7.34 -0.12
C LEU A 16 -1.49 7.89 1.29
N ALA A 17 -0.55 8.72 1.78
CA ALA A 17 -0.68 9.34 3.09
C ALA A 17 -1.91 10.25 3.17
N LEU A 18 -2.13 11.07 2.13
CA LEU A 18 -3.31 11.95 2.04
C LEU A 18 -4.61 11.14 1.96
N HIS A 19 -4.67 10.15 1.06
CA HIS A 19 -5.83 9.28 0.90
C HIS A 19 -6.15 8.52 2.19
N GLY A 20 -5.14 7.92 2.82
CA GLY A 20 -5.30 7.18 4.06
C GLY A 20 -5.75 8.07 5.22
N LEU A 21 -5.22 9.30 5.34
CA LEU A 21 -5.64 10.25 6.38
C LEU A 21 -7.10 10.68 6.19
N MET A 22 -7.48 11.03 4.96
CA MET A 22 -8.87 11.38 4.62
C MET A 22 -9.83 10.20 4.85
N GLY A 23 -9.41 9.00 4.45
CA GLY A 23 -10.14 7.77 4.69
C GLY A 23 -10.35 7.50 6.18
N ALA A 24 -9.28 7.58 6.97
CA ALA A 24 -9.33 7.40 8.42
C ALA A 24 -10.30 8.41 9.08
N PHE A 25 -10.23 9.69 8.69
CA PHE A 25 -11.15 10.70 9.22
C PHE A 25 -12.60 10.47 8.80
N THR A 26 -12.82 9.94 7.58
CA THR A 26 -14.17 9.56 7.13
C THR A 26 -14.70 8.38 7.94
N LEU A 27 -13.89 7.35 8.18
CA LEU A 27 -14.25 6.19 9.00
C LEU A 27 -14.53 6.57 10.47
N LEU A 28 -13.78 7.54 10.99
CA LEU A 28 -14.00 8.14 12.32
C LEU A 28 -15.11 9.21 12.34
N ARG A 29 -15.79 9.46 11.21
CA ARG A 29 -16.89 10.42 11.07
C ARG A 29 -16.52 11.88 11.39
N LEU A 30 -15.24 12.21 11.26
CA LEU A 30 -14.72 13.57 11.46
C LEU A 30 -14.93 14.45 10.21
N THR A 31 -15.06 13.83 9.03
CA THR A 31 -15.36 14.55 7.77
C THR A 31 -16.24 13.70 6.86
N ALA A 32 -16.96 14.34 5.94
CA ALA A 32 -17.72 13.67 4.87
C ALA A 32 -17.02 13.69 3.51
N SER A 33 -15.82 14.28 3.40
CA SER A 33 -15.15 14.50 2.13
C SER A 33 -14.24 13.32 1.77
N ASN A 34 -14.47 12.74 0.59
CA ASN A 34 -13.77 11.55 0.13
C ASN A 34 -12.96 11.75 -1.17
N CYS A 35 -12.61 13.01 -1.52
CA CYS A 35 -11.80 13.45 -2.67
C CYS A 35 -11.58 12.37 -3.75
N LYS A 36 -12.66 12.01 -4.48
CA LYS A 36 -12.63 10.94 -5.49
C LYS A 36 -11.50 11.09 -6.52
N PRO A 37 -11.16 12.30 -7.02
CA PRO A 37 -10.03 12.47 -7.94
C PRO A 37 -8.70 11.97 -7.36
N LEU A 38 -8.43 12.21 -6.07
CA LEU A 38 -7.21 11.73 -5.40
C LEU A 38 -7.12 10.20 -5.45
N SER A 39 -8.22 9.51 -5.15
CA SER A 39 -8.30 8.05 -5.17
C SER A 39 -8.06 7.47 -6.56
N TYR A 40 -8.62 8.08 -7.61
CA TYR A 40 -8.38 7.63 -8.99
C TYR A 40 -6.95 7.88 -9.47
N ILE A 41 -6.36 9.04 -9.12
CA ILE A 41 -4.96 9.33 -9.45
C ILE A 41 -4.03 8.35 -8.73
N LEU A 42 -4.28 8.09 -7.44
CA LEU A 42 -3.53 7.10 -6.67
C LEU A 42 -3.66 5.69 -7.27
N LEU A 43 -4.86 5.28 -7.67
CA LEU A 43 -5.09 3.99 -8.32
C LEU A 43 -4.32 3.89 -9.65
N ALA A 44 -4.38 4.91 -10.50
CA ALA A 44 -3.64 4.94 -11.76
C ALA A 44 -2.12 4.84 -11.53
N ALA A 45 -1.61 5.60 -10.56
CA ALA A 45 -0.20 5.56 -10.17
C ALA A 45 0.21 4.19 -9.63
N LEU A 46 -0.64 3.55 -8.80
CA LEU A 46 -0.44 2.21 -8.27
C LEU A 46 -0.35 1.16 -9.37
N LEU A 47 -1.28 1.17 -10.32
CA LEU A 47 -1.27 0.23 -11.44
C LEU A 47 -0.02 0.40 -12.30
N LEU A 48 0.34 1.65 -12.62
CA LEU A 48 1.56 1.95 -13.37
C LEU A 48 2.82 1.47 -12.62
N HIS A 49 2.91 1.74 -11.32
CA HIS A 49 4.01 1.26 -10.48
C HIS A 49 4.09 -0.27 -10.43
N GLY A 50 2.94 -0.94 -10.31
CA GLY A 50 2.82 -2.39 -10.33
C GLY A 50 3.32 -3.00 -11.64
N ILE A 51 2.86 -2.46 -12.78
CA ILE A 51 3.30 -2.91 -14.12
C ILE A 51 4.81 -2.74 -14.26
N LEU A 52 5.35 -1.56 -13.95
CA LEU A 52 6.80 -1.31 -13.98
C LEU A 52 7.55 -2.25 -13.02
N GLY A 53 6.97 -2.53 -11.86
CA GLY A 53 7.46 -3.50 -10.89
C GLY A 53 7.63 -4.88 -11.53
N ILE A 54 6.58 -5.42 -12.12
CA ILE A 54 6.57 -6.74 -12.77
C ILE A 54 7.62 -6.78 -13.89
N LEU A 55 7.66 -5.75 -14.75
CA LEU A 55 8.64 -5.66 -15.83
C LEU A 55 10.08 -5.68 -15.30
N LEU A 56 10.35 -4.99 -14.20
CA LEU A 56 11.66 -4.96 -13.54
C LEU A 56 12.01 -6.23 -12.77
N SER A 57 11.08 -7.17 -12.59
CA SER A 57 11.34 -8.48 -11.97
C SER A 57 11.73 -9.56 -12.98
N LYS A 58 11.52 -9.33 -14.28
CA LYS A 58 11.67 -10.35 -15.33
C LYS A 58 13.02 -11.04 -15.31
N ASP A 59 14.11 -10.28 -15.24
CA ASP A 59 15.46 -10.84 -15.29
C ASP A 59 15.76 -11.70 -14.05
N ALA A 60 15.33 -11.25 -12.87
CA ALA A 60 15.51 -12.00 -11.62
C ALA A 60 14.75 -13.33 -11.63
N VAL A 61 13.51 -13.32 -12.14
CA VAL A 61 12.71 -14.54 -12.28
C VAL A 61 13.29 -15.47 -13.34
N ARG A 62 13.68 -14.94 -14.51
CA ARG A 62 14.31 -15.71 -15.59
C ARG A 62 15.57 -16.40 -15.10
N GLU A 63 16.43 -15.68 -14.37
CA GLU A 63 17.68 -16.22 -13.85
C GLU A 63 17.45 -17.25 -12.74
N GLY A 64 16.48 -17.02 -11.85
CA GLY A 64 16.07 -17.99 -10.84
C GLY A 64 15.55 -19.29 -11.44
N MET A 65 14.74 -19.21 -12.50
CA MET A 65 14.25 -20.38 -13.24
C MET A 65 15.39 -21.11 -13.98
N ARG A 66 16.32 -20.37 -14.59
CA ARG A 66 17.43 -20.94 -15.36
C ARG A 66 18.45 -21.68 -14.49
N THR A 67 18.76 -21.13 -13.32
CA THR A 67 19.84 -21.64 -12.46
C THR A 67 19.34 -22.47 -11.28
N GLY A 68 18.05 -22.42 -10.96
CA GLY A 68 17.47 -22.96 -9.74
C GLY A 68 17.87 -22.19 -8.47
N ARG A 69 18.68 -21.14 -8.58
CA ARG A 69 19.22 -20.37 -7.44
C ARG A 69 18.48 -19.06 -7.28
N TRP A 70 17.59 -19.01 -6.29
CA TRP A 70 16.71 -17.85 -6.04
C TRP A 70 17.26 -16.84 -5.04
N TYR A 71 18.28 -17.22 -4.26
CA TYR A 71 18.90 -16.38 -3.23
C TYR A 71 17.87 -15.73 -2.30
N LEU A 72 16.89 -16.52 -1.83
CA LEU A 72 15.72 -16.00 -1.12
C LEU A 72 16.11 -15.28 0.17
N LYS A 73 17.12 -15.78 0.89
CA LYS A 73 17.58 -15.22 2.15
C LYS A 73 18.42 -13.95 1.91
N GLU A 74 19.33 -13.99 0.97
CA GLU A 74 20.23 -12.90 0.63
C GLU A 74 19.47 -11.72 0.00
N ASN A 75 18.43 -12.02 -0.79
CA ASN A 75 17.57 -11.05 -1.44
C ASN A 75 16.18 -10.95 -0.78
N ALA A 76 16.06 -11.24 0.52
CA ALA A 76 14.78 -11.28 1.22
C ALA A 76 13.97 -9.99 1.05
N SER A 77 14.61 -8.82 1.18
CA SER A 77 13.94 -7.53 0.96
C SER A 77 13.38 -7.39 -0.46
N PHE A 78 14.12 -7.83 -1.48
CA PHE A 78 13.65 -7.80 -2.86
C PHE A 78 12.40 -8.67 -3.05
N TRP A 79 12.43 -9.91 -2.58
CA TRP A 79 11.31 -10.84 -2.72
C TRP A 79 10.09 -10.42 -1.91
N LEU A 80 10.28 -9.91 -0.69
CA LEU A 80 9.20 -9.38 0.14
C LEU A 80 8.53 -8.16 -0.51
N ILE A 81 9.29 -7.25 -1.12
CA ILE A 81 8.72 -6.12 -1.89
C ILE A 81 7.85 -6.65 -3.06
N ARG A 82 8.27 -7.72 -3.75
CA ARG A 82 7.49 -8.27 -4.87
C ARG A 82 6.22 -8.96 -4.39
N LEU A 83 6.32 -9.78 -3.35
CA LEU A 83 5.18 -10.48 -2.78
C LEU A 83 4.15 -9.50 -2.19
N SER A 84 4.61 -8.57 -1.34
CA SER A 84 3.73 -7.54 -0.78
C SER A 84 3.12 -6.65 -1.87
N GLY A 85 3.89 -6.29 -2.90
CA GLY A 85 3.37 -5.52 -4.05
C GLY A 85 2.25 -6.27 -4.79
N PHE A 86 2.39 -7.58 -4.98
CA PHE A 86 1.34 -8.42 -5.56
C PHE A 86 0.09 -8.48 -4.67
N ILE A 87 0.28 -8.66 -3.35
CA ILE A 87 -0.83 -8.66 -2.38
C ILE A 87 -1.54 -7.31 -2.38
N ILE A 88 -0.82 -6.18 -2.45
CA ILE A 88 -1.42 -4.83 -2.56
C ILE A 88 -2.29 -4.72 -3.81
N LEU A 89 -1.80 -5.19 -4.96
CA LEU A 89 -2.55 -5.16 -6.22
C LEU A 89 -3.82 -6.01 -6.16
N LEU A 90 -3.80 -7.15 -5.46
CA LEU A 90 -4.99 -7.97 -5.25
C LEU A 90 -5.96 -7.31 -4.25
N SER A 91 -5.44 -6.84 -3.12
CA SER A 91 -6.21 -6.25 -2.03
C SER A 91 -6.89 -4.92 -2.41
N VAL A 92 -6.38 -4.17 -3.40
CA VAL A 92 -7.00 -2.91 -3.84
C VAL A 92 -8.42 -3.13 -4.37
N TRP A 93 -8.70 -4.28 -4.99
CA TRP A 93 -10.04 -4.62 -5.48
C TRP A 93 -11.04 -4.75 -4.32
N PHE A 94 -10.62 -5.45 -3.27
CA PHE A 94 -11.41 -5.59 -2.04
C PHE A 94 -11.59 -4.24 -1.34
N HIS A 95 -10.56 -3.40 -1.32
CA HIS A 95 -10.64 -2.05 -0.75
C HIS A 95 -11.67 -1.15 -1.45
N ILE A 96 -11.65 -1.10 -2.79
CA ILE A 96 -12.57 -0.25 -3.58
C ILE A 96 -14.03 -0.64 -3.34
N THR A 97 -14.30 -1.93 -3.14
CA THR A 97 -15.66 -2.48 -3.00
C THR A 97 -16.14 -2.64 -1.55
N ALA A 98 -15.28 -2.34 -0.56
CA ALA A 98 -15.55 -2.63 0.84
C ALA A 98 -16.63 -1.71 1.46
N TYR A 99 -16.68 -0.44 1.06
CA TYR A 99 -17.39 0.59 1.82
C TYR A 99 -18.71 1.04 1.21
N THR A 100 -18.82 1.09 -0.12
CA THR A 100 -19.99 1.65 -0.81
C THR A 100 -20.52 0.73 -1.90
N THR A 101 -21.81 0.85 -2.18
CA THR A 101 -22.48 0.25 -3.34
C THR A 101 -23.27 1.31 -4.07
N THR A 102 -23.48 1.11 -5.37
CA THR A 102 -24.40 1.93 -6.15
C THR A 102 -25.59 1.08 -6.55
N VAL A 103 -26.80 1.50 -6.18
CA VAL A 103 -28.06 0.89 -6.60
C VAL A 103 -28.86 1.96 -7.31
N ASN A 104 -29.21 1.75 -8.59
CA ASN A 104 -29.94 2.71 -9.42
C ASN A 104 -29.32 4.12 -9.44
N GLY A 105 -27.99 4.21 -9.43
CA GLY A 105 -27.26 5.48 -9.42
C GLY A 105 -27.13 6.16 -8.05
N VAL A 106 -27.76 5.63 -7.00
CA VAL A 106 -27.67 6.16 -5.62
C VAL A 106 -26.61 5.40 -4.84
N PHE A 107 -25.76 6.14 -4.11
CA PHE A 107 -24.71 5.58 -3.27
C PHE A 107 -25.25 5.17 -1.90
N PHE A 108 -24.99 3.92 -1.52
CA PHE A 108 -25.30 3.38 -0.20
C PHE A 108 -24.03 2.89 0.48
N LEU A 109 -23.97 3.07 1.80
CA LEU A 109 -22.98 2.38 2.63
C LEU A 109 -23.32 0.88 2.65
N ARG A 110 -22.30 0.04 2.46
CA ARG A 110 -22.48 -1.40 2.57
C ARG A 110 -22.19 -1.87 3.99
N GLU A 111 -22.80 -3.00 4.35
CA GLU A 111 -22.50 -3.71 5.59
C GLU A 111 -21.01 -4.01 5.75
N PHE A 112 -20.42 -3.61 6.87
CA PHE A 112 -19.00 -3.81 7.13
C PHE A 112 -18.74 -5.12 7.87
N THR A 113 -18.82 -6.21 7.12
CA THR A 113 -18.68 -7.58 7.63
C THR A 113 -17.26 -7.89 8.09
N THR A 114 -17.13 -8.94 8.90
CA THR A 114 -15.84 -9.49 9.36
C THR A 114 -14.86 -9.80 8.22
N LEU A 115 -15.36 -10.31 7.09
CA LEU A 115 -14.51 -10.57 5.92
C LEU A 115 -13.90 -9.28 5.36
N ARG A 116 -14.69 -8.20 5.29
CA ARG A 116 -14.21 -6.90 4.81
C ARG A 116 -13.21 -6.33 5.78
N PHE A 117 -13.48 -6.40 7.08
CA PHE A 117 -12.53 -5.98 8.11
C PHE A 117 -11.17 -6.67 7.95
N PHE A 118 -11.14 -8.01 7.87
CA PHE A 118 -9.87 -8.73 7.67
C PHE A 118 -9.21 -8.41 6.34
N SER A 119 -9.97 -8.23 5.25
CA SER A 119 -9.40 -7.81 3.96
C SER A 119 -8.67 -6.47 4.06
N GLN A 120 -9.20 -5.52 4.85
CA GLN A 120 -8.57 -4.21 5.05
C GLN A 120 -7.35 -4.30 5.96
N ILE A 121 -7.35 -5.16 6.99
CA ILE A 121 -6.15 -5.43 7.80
C ILE A 121 -5.02 -5.99 6.95
N ILE A 122 -5.32 -6.98 6.10
CA ILE A 122 -4.34 -7.56 5.16
C ILE A 122 -3.80 -6.48 4.23
N PHE A 123 -4.66 -5.59 3.74
CA PHE A 123 -4.25 -4.51 2.85
C PHE A 123 -3.29 -3.52 3.53
N ILE A 124 -3.63 -3.03 4.73
CA ILE A 124 -2.77 -2.11 5.49
C ILE A 124 -1.44 -2.79 5.83
N SER A 125 -1.47 -4.05 6.24
CA SER A 125 -0.27 -4.82 6.59
C SER A 125 0.64 -5.03 5.37
N ALA A 126 0.08 -5.35 4.21
CA ALA A 126 0.83 -5.51 2.98
C ALA A 126 1.51 -4.20 2.55
N ILE A 127 0.80 -3.06 2.64
CA ILE A 127 1.37 -1.73 2.39
C ILE A 127 2.53 -1.46 3.35
N LEU A 128 2.33 -1.68 4.67
CA LEU A 128 3.38 -1.45 5.67
C LEU A 128 4.62 -2.29 5.37
N ILE A 129 4.48 -3.60 5.18
CA ILE A 129 5.60 -4.50 4.84
C ILE A 129 6.32 -4.02 3.57
N HIS A 130 5.57 -3.64 2.54
CA HIS A 130 6.15 -3.13 1.30
C HIS A 130 7.02 -1.90 1.54
N LEU A 131 6.52 -0.93 2.30
CA LEU A 131 7.24 0.30 2.63
C LEU A 131 8.47 0.03 3.50
N LEU A 132 8.34 -0.80 4.55
CA LEU A 132 9.44 -1.16 5.44
C LEU A 132 10.59 -1.82 4.66
N CYS A 133 10.29 -2.82 3.83
CA CYS A 133 11.29 -3.52 3.03
C CYS A 133 11.88 -2.64 1.92
N ALA A 134 11.10 -1.72 1.34
CA ALA A 134 11.55 -0.86 0.25
C ALA A 134 12.45 0.30 0.70
N THR A 135 12.36 0.73 1.97
CA THR A 135 13.02 1.95 2.46
C THR A 135 14.53 1.89 2.35
N LYS A 136 15.18 0.90 2.99
CA LYS A 136 16.64 0.79 3.01
C LYS A 136 17.23 0.65 1.58
N PRO A 137 16.75 -0.27 0.71
CA PRO A 137 17.23 -0.36 -0.67
C PRO A 137 17.03 0.93 -1.47
N TRP A 138 15.93 1.64 -1.23
CA TRP A 138 15.65 2.92 -1.90
C TRP A 138 16.63 4.01 -1.49
N MET A 139 16.97 4.12 -0.20
CA MET A 139 17.94 5.09 0.31
C MET A 139 19.35 4.84 -0.22
N ILE A 140 19.78 3.57 -0.22
CA ILE A 140 21.09 3.15 -0.75
C ILE A 140 21.20 3.52 -2.23
N LYS A 141 20.17 3.22 -3.03
CA LYS A 141 20.15 3.53 -4.47
C LYS A 141 20.27 5.03 -4.77
N ARG A 142 19.93 5.89 -3.82
CA ARG A 142 20.04 7.36 -3.94
C ARG A 142 21.40 7.90 -3.52
N GLY A 143 22.29 7.07 -2.96
CA GLY A 143 23.57 7.54 -2.43
C GLY A 143 23.42 8.52 -1.27
N LEU A 144 22.34 8.41 -0.48
CA LEU A 144 22.12 9.30 0.66
C LEU A 144 23.12 9.00 1.78
N LEU A 145 23.81 10.06 2.24
CA LEU A 145 24.58 10.03 3.48
C LEU A 145 23.65 9.84 4.68
N LYS A 146 24.12 9.17 5.74
CA LYS A 146 23.33 8.84 6.94
C LYS A 146 22.02 8.11 6.64
N TYR A 147 22.06 7.18 5.69
CA TYR A 147 20.87 6.45 5.25
C TYR A 147 20.22 5.63 6.38
N GLU A 148 20.97 5.23 7.41
CA GLU A 148 20.44 4.46 8.54
C GLU A 148 19.50 5.29 9.43
N GLU A 149 19.95 6.46 9.89
CA GLU A 149 19.13 7.41 10.67
C GLU A 149 17.84 7.73 9.92
N ARG A 150 17.97 8.12 8.64
CA ARG A 150 16.80 8.45 7.83
C ARG A 150 15.89 7.24 7.58
N THR A 151 16.44 6.03 7.48
CA THR A 151 15.62 4.81 7.32
C THR A 151 14.74 4.62 8.56
N ALA A 152 15.29 4.84 9.76
CA ALA A 152 14.52 4.77 10.99
C ALA A 152 13.39 5.80 11.03
N ASP A 153 13.65 7.05 10.60
CA ASP A 153 12.63 8.10 10.53
C ASP A 153 11.45 7.71 9.63
N TYR A 154 11.74 7.21 8.42
CA TYR A 154 10.68 6.76 7.50
C TYR A 154 9.89 5.57 8.09
N ILE A 155 10.58 4.59 8.68
CA ILE A 155 9.94 3.44 9.33
C ILE A 155 9.01 3.91 10.46
N LEU A 156 9.43 4.88 11.26
CA LEU A 156 8.61 5.45 12.33
C LEU A 156 7.35 6.12 11.75
N VAL A 157 7.50 6.96 10.73
CA VAL A 157 6.37 7.63 10.06
C VAL A 157 5.37 6.59 9.52
N TYR A 158 5.84 5.57 8.80
CA TYR A 158 4.95 4.54 8.26
C TYR A 158 4.22 3.77 9.36
N SER A 159 4.90 3.50 10.47
CA SER A 159 4.32 2.81 11.62
C SER A 159 3.21 3.65 12.26
N ILE A 160 3.43 4.96 12.47
CA ILE A 160 2.44 5.87 13.03
C ILE A 160 1.19 5.94 12.15
N PHE A 161 1.37 6.15 10.83
CA PHE A 161 0.25 6.17 9.89
C PHE A 161 -0.51 4.83 9.88
N SER A 162 0.21 3.71 9.91
CA SER A 162 -0.40 2.38 9.91
C SER A 162 -1.24 2.14 11.18
N VAL A 163 -0.73 2.53 12.34
CA VAL A 163 -1.47 2.44 13.62
C VAL A 163 -2.73 3.32 13.57
N LEU A 164 -2.63 4.55 13.06
CA LEU A 164 -3.78 5.44 12.88
C LEU A 164 -4.85 4.80 11.97
N PHE A 165 -4.44 4.20 10.85
CA PHE A 165 -5.37 3.57 9.92
C PHE A 165 -6.02 2.31 10.51
N LEU A 166 -5.26 1.50 11.25
CA LEU A 166 -5.78 0.35 11.97
C LEU A 166 -6.77 0.77 13.05
N PHE A 167 -6.46 1.82 13.81
CA PHE A 167 -7.39 2.38 14.80
C PHE A 167 -8.70 2.80 14.16
N ALA A 168 -8.66 3.61 13.09
CA ALA A 168 -9.86 4.03 12.37
C ALA A 168 -10.68 2.85 11.82
N LEU A 169 -10.00 1.83 11.28
CA LEU A 169 -10.64 0.61 10.78
C LEU A 169 -11.32 -0.19 11.90
N ILE A 170 -10.65 -0.36 13.05
CA ILE A 170 -11.19 -1.08 14.21
C ILE A 170 -12.38 -0.32 14.79
N SER A 171 -12.26 0.99 14.98
CA SER A 171 -13.37 1.83 15.45
C SER A 171 -14.59 1.74 14.52
N TYR A 172 -14.37 1.76 13.20
CA TYR A 172 -15.44 1.62 12.21
C TYR A 172 -16.10 0.23 12.26
N PHE A 173 -15.30 -0.84 12.41
CA PHE A 173 -15.82 -2.19 12.54
C PHE A 173 -16.65 -2.38 13.81
N ILE A 174 -16.17 -1.88 14.95
CA ILE A 174 -16.90 -1.92 16.22
C ILE A 174 -18.23 -1.19 16.06
N TYR A 175 -18.19 0.06 15.60
CA TYR A 175 -19.38 0.89 15.38
C TYR A 175 -20.43 0.21 14.49
N TRP A 176 -19.99 -0.53 13.46
CA TRP A 176 -20.91 -1.17 12.53
C TRP A 176 -21.58 -2.43 13.10
N ASN A 177 -20.89 -3.14 14.00
CA ASN A 177 -21.29 -4.48 14.44
C ASN A 177 -21.78 -4.54 15.90
N PHE A 178 -21.61 -3.47 16.69
CA PHE A 178 -21.99 -3.37 18.09
C PHE A 178 -22.58 -1.99 18.39
#